data_AF-A0A975J0W2-F1
#
_entry.id   AF-A0A975J0W2-F1
#
_cell.length_a   1.000
_cell.length_b   1.000
_cell.length_c   1.000
_cell.angle_alpha   90.00
_cell.angle_beta   90.00
_cell.angle_gamma   90.00
#
_symmetry.space_group_name_H-M   'P 1'
#
loop_
_entity.id
_entity.type
_entity.pdbx_description
1 polymer ?
#
loop_
_entity_poly.entity_id
_entity_poly.type
_entity_poly.pdbx_seq_one_letter_code
_entity_poly.pdbx_strand_id
1 'polypeptide(L)'
;MSSSSSHRVQINSIQCNSTSESGHDEVYIVWQADAGIPVRYPLVPGYNSMAKGDTWDIDIELPFDHEVLVTLWDQDVSYLSRYSDFLINCDFTVAAFNGKSTMSYNMVNNNGANYTINATLLS
;
A
#
# COMPACT_ATOMS: atom_id res chain seq x y z
N MET A 1 30.86 12.16 3.69
CA MET A 1 30.01 11.08 3.16
C MET A 1 29.19 10.58 4.35
N SER A 2 27.95 11.02 4.51
CA SER A 2 27.07 10.45 5.53
C SER A 2 26.67 9.05 5.05
N SER A 3 26.82 8.06 5.92
CA SER A 3 26.22 6.75 5.75
C SER A 3 24.71 6.93 5.63
N SER A 4 24.11 6.79 4.45
CA SER A 4 22.67 6.64 4.34
C SER A 4 22.34 5.21 4.75
N SER A 5 21.81 5.04 5.96
CA SER A 5 21.21 3.77 6.34
C SER A 5 19.92 3.62 5.53
N SER A 6 19.98 2.86 4.43
CA SER A 6 18.79 2.59 3.62
C SER A 6 17.95 1.55 4.35
N HIS A 7 16.80 1.98 4.86
CA HIS A 7 15.80 1.12 5.47
C HIS A 7 14.95 0.48 4.37
N ARG A 8 14.31 -0.65 4.69
CA ARG A 8 13.31 -1.26 3.81
C ARG A 8 12.07 -1.59 4.61
N VAL A 9 10.91 -1.36 4.04
CA VAL A 9 9.66 -1.92 4.55
C VAL A 9 9.17 -2.99 3.58
N GLN A 10 8.95 -4.19 4.08
CA GLN A 10 8.27 -5.23 3.33
C GLN A 10 6.76 -5.10 3.56
N ILE A 11 5.99 -4.86 2.51
CA ILE A 11 4.54 -5.04 2.57
C ILE A 11 4.29 -6.54 2.44
N ASN A 12 3.84 -7.16 3.52
CA ASN A 12 3.62 -8.60 3.58
C ASN A 12 2.28 -8.95 2.93
N SER A 13 1.21 -8.31 3.39
CA SER A 13 -0.13 -8.54 2.88
C SER A 13 -1.03 -7.32 2.98
N ILE A 14 -2.05 -7.31 2.14
CA ILE A 14 -3.16 -6.35 2.14
C ILE A 14 -4.44 -7.15 2.33
N GLN A 15 -5.26 -6.80 3.32
CA GLN A 15 -6.56 -7.43 3.57
C GLN A 15 -7.68 -6.46 3.22
N CYS A 16 -8.67 -6.94 2.45
CA CYS A 16 -9.91 -6.21 2.20
C CYS A 16 -10.91 -6.52 3.32
N ASN A 17 -11.20 -5.54 4.18
CA ASN A 17 -12.22 -5.68 5.22
C ASN A 17 -13.61 -5.24 4.71
N SER A 18 -13.64 -4.32 3.73
CA SER A 18 -14.81 -3.87 2.99
C SER A 18 -14.36 -3.18 1.71
N THR A 19 -15.09 -3.39 0.62
CA THR A 19 -14.86 -2.77 -0.69
C THR A 19 -15.41 -1.33 -0.75
N SER A 20 -14.91 -0.52 -1.68
CA SER A 20 -15.48 0.81 -2.01
C SER A 20 -16.84 0.70 -2.69
N GLU A 21 -17.08 -0.39 -3.41
CA GLU A 21 -18.32 -0.63 -4.14
C GLU A 21 -18.88 -2.05 -3.93
N SER A 22 -19.98 -2.37 -4.63
CA SER A 22 -20.56 -3.71 -4.56
C SER A 22 -19.81 -4.68 -5.46
N GLY A 23 -19.13 -5.65 -4.85
CA GLY A 23 -18.45 -6.73 -5.58
C GLY A 23 -16.99 -6.81 -5.17
N HIS A 24 -16.14 -6.19 -5.98
CA HIS A 24 -14.69 -6.24 -5.85
C HIS A 24 -14.11 -4.85 -6.07
N ASP A 25 -12.98 -4.55 -5.45
CA ASP A 25 -12.10 -3.47 -5.87
C ASP A 25 -10.94 -4.08 -6.67
N GLU A 26 -10.52 -3.44 -7.76
CA GLU A 26 -9.34 -3.79 -8.55
C GLU A 26 -8.08 -3.13 -7.97
N VAL A 27 -7.63 -3.66 -6.84
CA VAL A 27 -6.60 -3.03 -6.00
C VAL A 27 -5.22 -3.06 -6.67
N TYR A 28 -4.59 -1.89 -6.73
CA TYR A 28 -3.15 -1.77 -6.93
C TYR A 28 -2.57 -0.77 -5.92
N ILE A 29 -1.24 -0.79 -5.76
CA ILE A 29 -0.56 0.19 -4.93
C ILE A 29 0.25 1.18 -5.77
N VAL A 30 0.39 2.38 -5.24
CA VAL A 30 1.43 3.33 -5.60
C VAL A 30 2.21 3.61 -4.34
N TRP A 31 3.52 3.42 -4.37
CA TRP A 31 4.38 3.92 -3.30
C TRP A 31 5.12 5.17 -3.75
N GLN A 32 5.64 5.93 -2.79
CA GLN A 32 6.57 7.04 -3.00
C GLN A 32 7.54 7.11 -1.81
N ALA A 33 8.82 6.78 -2.04
CA ALA A 33 9.87 6.91 -1.03
C ALA A 33 10.50 8.30 -1.09
N ASP A 34 10.66 8.96 0.07
CA ASP A 34 11.43 10.19 0.25
C ASP A 34 11.07 11.31 -0.74
N ALA A 35 9.77 11.50 -1.00
CA ALA A 35 9.23 12.44 -2.00
C ALA A 35 9.78 12.23 -3.44
N GLY A 36 10.28 11.04 -3.74
CA GLY A 36 10.82 10.63 -5.03
C GLY A 36 9.75 10.37 -6.09
N ILE A 37 10.12 9.64 -7.14
CA ILE A 37 9.18 9.28 -8.21
C ILE A 37 8.23 8.20 -7.70
N PRO A 38 6.90 8.38 -7.78
CA PRO A 38 5.96 7.34 -7.41
C PRO A 38 6.06 6.12 -8.34
N VAL A 39 5.96 4.93 -7.78
CA VAL A 39 5.96 3.69 -8.56
C VAL A 39 4.77 2.85 -8.18
N ARG A 40 4.22 2.24 -9.23
CA ARG A 40 3.04 1.41 -9.17
C ARG A 40 3.42 -0.06 -9.06
N TYR A 41 2.65 -0.82 -8.28
CA TYR A 41 2.69 -2.27 -8.30
C TYR A 41 1.27 -2.88 -8.21
N PRO A 42 0.98 -3.95 -8.98
CA PRO A 42 1.80 -4.47 -10.07
C PRO A 42 1.85 -3.47 -11.25
N LEU A 43 2.80 -3.67 -12.17
CA LEU A 43 2.95 -2.82 -13.36
C LEU A 43 1.69 -2.88 -14.23
N VAL A 44 1.36 -1.77 -14.89
CA VAL A 44 0.18 -1.65 -15.77
C VAL A 44 0.18 -2.75 -16.84
N PRO A 45 -0.97 -3.42 -17.11
CA PRO A 45 -2.32 -3.16 -16.59
C PRO A 45 -2.69 -3.95 -15.32
N GLY A 46 -1.72 -4.43 -14.56
CA GLY A 46 -1.96 -5.33 -13.42
C GLY A 46 -2.69 -4.67 -12.24
N TYR A 47 -3.49 -5.48 -11.58
CA TYR A 47 -4.18 -5.22 -10.32
C TYR A 47 -4.47 -6.57 -9.63
N ASN A 48 -4.94 -6.52 -8.38
CA ASN A 48 -5.49 -7.66 -7.68
C ASN A 48 -6.96 -7.40 -7.35
N SER A 49 -7.87 -8.22 -7.89
CA SER A 49 -9.30 -8.08 -7.59
C SER A 49 -9.58 -8.61 -6.19
N MET A 50 -10.15 -7.78 -5.31
CA MET A 50 -10.37 -8.10 -3.90
C MET A 50 -11.83 -7.89 -3.50
N ALA A 51 -12.48 -8.96 -3.03
CA ALA A 51 -13.73 -8.88 -2.29
C ALA A 51 -13.48 -8.77 -0.79
N LYS A 52 -14.53 -8.42 -0.04
CA LYS A 52 -14.52 -8.45 1.42
C LYS A 52 -14.07 -9.82 1.95
N GLY A 53 -13.04 -9.81 2.78
CA GLY A 53 -12.44 -10.99 3.41
C GLY A 53 -11.20 -11.49 2.67
N ASP A 54 -10.95 -11.04 1.44
CA ASP A 54 -9.79 -11.44 0.67
C ASP A 54 -8.50 -10.85 1.26
N THR A 55 -7.41 -11.59 1.06
CA THR A 55 -6.05 -11.17 1.41
C THR A 55 -5.17 -11.32 0.18
N TRP A 56 -4.43 -10.25 -0.13
CA TRP A 56 -3.40 -10.23 -1.13
C TRP A 56 -2.04 -10.37 -0.46
N ASP A 57 -1.43 -11.54 -0.60
CA ASP A 57 -0.05 -11.79 -0.20
C ASP A 57 0.89 -11.22 -1.29
N ILE A 58 1.56 -10.13 -0.98
CA ILE A 58 2.22 -9.27 -1.97
C ILE A 58 3.75 -9.30 -1.87
N ASP A 59 4.29 -9.46 -0.65
CA ASP A 59 5.72 -9.63 -0.35
C ASP A 59 6.68 -8.74 -1.18
N ILE A 60 6.44 -7.43 -1.17
CA ILE A 60 7.29 -6.44 -1.85
C ILE A 60 8.12 -5.65 -0.85
N GLU A 61 9.41 -5.43 -1.17
CA GLU A 61 10.31 -4.58 -0.39
C GLU A 61 10.39 -3.17 -0.96
N LEU A 62 10.17 -2.17 -0.11
CA LEU A 62 10.18 -0.76 -0.45
C LEU A 62 11.36 -0.08 0.26
N PRO A 63 12.44 0.28 -0.45
CA PRO A 63 13.57 0.98 0.13
C PRO A 63 13.23 2.45 0.39
N PHE A 64 13.70 2.99 1.52
CA PHE A 64 13.54 4.39 1.91
C PHE A 64 14.63 4.85 2.89
N ASP A 65 14.88 6.15 2.98
CA ASP A 65 15.81 6.75 3.94
C ASP A 65 15.06 7.38 5.14
N HIS A 66 13.98 8.13 4.88
CA HIS A 66 13.18 8.82 5.89
C HIS A 66 11.76 8.26 5.97
N GLU A 67 11.09 8.18 4.82
CA GLU A 67 9.70 7.71 4.74
C GLU A 67 9.36 7.05 3.41
N VAL A 68 8.35 6.19 3.43
CA VAL A 68 7.65 5.75 2.22
C VAL A 68 6.15 5.80 2.44
N LEU A 69 5.48 6.58 1.58
CA LEU A 69 4.02 6.62 1.49
C LEU A 69 3.56 5.47 0.59
N VAL A 70 2.62 4.67 1.05
CA VAL A 70 1.94 3.64 0.25
C VAL A 70 0.48 4.00 0.13
N THR A 71 -0.03 4.06 -1.08
CA THR A 71 -1.43 4.38 -1.40
C THR A 71 -2.05 3.24 -2.17
N LEU A 72 -3.21 2.77 -1.72
CA LEU A 72 -4.04 1.79 -2.43
C LEU A 72 -5.06 2.53 -3.29
N TRP A 73 -5.26 1.99 -4.48
CA TRP A 73 -6.17 2.52 -5.49
C TRP A 73 -7.02 1.40 -6.05
N ASP A 74 -8.27 1.72 -6.35
CA ASP A 74 -9.17 0.91 -7.13
C ASP A 74 -8.95 1.20 -8.62
N GLN A 75 -8.73 0.18 -9.43
CA GLN A 75 -8.62 0.32 -10.87
C GLN A 75 -9.95 0.01 -11.56
N ASP A 76 -10.83 1.00 -11.61
CA ASP A 76 -12.05 0.93 -12.39
C ASP A 76 -11.81 0.58 -13.86
N VAL A 77 -12.90 0.18 -14.53
CA VAL A 77 -13.07 -0.35 -15.90
C VAL A 77 -12.36 0.41 -17.03
N SER A 78 -11.74 1.55 -16.75
CA SER A 78 -10.83 2.21 -17.65
C SER A 78 -9.39 2.02 -17.16
N TYR A 79 -8.57 1.32 -17.93
CA TYR A 79 -7.11 1.16 -17.76
C TYR A 79 -6.31 2.48 -17.62
N LEU A 80 -6.98 3.63 -17.64
CA LEU A 80 -6.40 4.94 -17.43
C LEU A 80 -6.45 5.27 -15.94
N SER A 81 -5.29 5.42 -15.32
CA SER A 81 -5.11 5.73 -13.89
C SER A 81 -5.81 7.01 -13.39
N ARG A 82 -6.33 7.86 -14.29
CA ARG A 82 -7.12 9.05 -13.93
C ARG A 82 -8.56 8.75 -13.50
N TYR A 83 -9.01 7.51 -13.70
CA TYR A 83 -10.31 7.03 -13.24
C TYR A 83 -10.17 6.06 -12.07
N SER A 84 -8.97 5.94 -11.50
CA SER A 84 -8.77 5.11 -10.33
C SER A 84 -9.23 5.85 -9.08
N ASP A 85 -9.97 5.15 -8.24
CA ASP A 85 -10.50 5.69 -7.01
C ASP A 85 -9.55 5.45 -5.84
N PHE A 86 -9.40 6.46 -4.99
CA PHE A 86 -8.57 6.35 -3.80
C PHE A 86 -9.22 5.40 -2.79
N LEU A 87 -8.45 4.43 -2.30
CA LEU A 87 -8.89 3.53 -1.23
C LEU A 87 -8.36 4.02 0.12
N ILE A 88 -7.07 3.83 0.39
CA ILE A 88 -6.40 4.23 1.64
C ILE A 88 -4.95 4.62 1.38
N ASN A 89 -4.31 5.23 2.37
CA ASN A 89 -2.86 5.40 2.38
C ASN A 89 -2.25 5.11 3.75
N CYS A 90 -0.95 4.83 3.77
CA CYS A 90 -0.18 4.62 4.99
C CYS A 90 1.25 5.16 4.79
N ASP A 91 1.71 5.96 5.75
CA ASP A 91 3.10 6.44 5.81
C ASP A 91 3.93 5.52 6.70
N PHE A 92 4.99 4.94 6.13
CA PHE A 92 5.95 4.13 6.86
C PHE A 92 7.20 4.95 7.16
N THR A 93 7.52 5.05 8.45
CA THR A 93 8.79 5.57 8.96
C THR A 93 9.34 4.60 10.00
N VAL A 94 10.64 4.64 10.27
CA VAL A 94 11.22 3.83 11.37
C VAL A 94 10.51 4.11 12.70
N ALA A 95 10.12 5.37 12.94
CA ALA A 95 9.38 5.77 14.13
C ALA A 95 7.96 5.19 14.18
N ALA A 96 7.28 5.04 13.04
CA ALA A 96 5.93 4.47 12.96
C ALA A 96 5.86 3.03 13.50
N PHE A 97 6.96 2.28 13.38
CA PHE A 97 7.06 0.93 13.93
C PHE A 97 7.21 0.90 15.46
N ASN A 98 7.47 2.03 16.12
CA ASN A 98 7.55 2.18 17.58
C ASN A 98 8.42 1.10 18.26
N GLY A 99 9.60 0.83 17.68
CA GLY A 99 10.56 -0.17 18.15
C GLY A 99 10.19 -1.64 17.86
N LYS A 100 9.06 -1.90 17.18
CA LYS A 100 8.68 -3.23 16.69
C LYS A 100 9.28 -3.46 15.30
N SER A 101 9.35 -4.72 14.87
CA SER A 101 9.68 -5.06 13.48
C SER A 101 8.47 -5.16 12.58
N THR A 102 7.25 -5.25 13.12
CA THR A 102 6.02 -5.43 12.35
C THR A 102 4.97 -4.40 12.72
N MET A 103 4.16 -3.99 11.75
CA MET A 103 2.98 -3.15 11.96
C MET A 103 1.79 -3.62 11.11
N SER A 104 0.60 -3.32 11.61
CA SER A 104 -0.66 -3.54 10.92
C SER A 104 -1.42 -2.23 10.95
N TYR A 105 -1.71 -1.67 9.77
CA TYR A 105 -2.36 -0.39 9.61
C TYR A 105 -3.73 -0.59 8.96
N ASN A 106 -4.80 -0.25 9.69
CA ASN A 106 -6.16 -0.33 9.20
C ASN A 106 -6.74 1.07 8.99
N MET A 107 -7.36 1.30 7.82
CA MET A 107 -8.00 2.56 7.49
C MET A 107 -9.32 2.36 6.77
N VAL A 108 -10.28 3.23 7.06
CA VAL A 108 -11.57 3.32 6.39
C VAL A 108 -11.69 4.71 5.76
N ASN A 109 -12.05 4.80 4.49
CA ASN A 109 -12.28 6.08 3.83
C ASN A 109 -13.78 6.45 3.82
N ASN A 110 -14.15 7.53 3.14
CA ASN A 110 -15.52 8.01 3.08
C ASN A 110 -16.44 7.21 2.13
N ASN A 111 -15.89 6.41 1.21
CA ASN A 111 -16.70 5.57 0.31
C ASN A 111 -16.98 4.17 0.89
N GLY A 112 -16.42 3.85 2.05
CA GLY A 112 -16.64 2.59 2.75
C GLY A 112 -15.53 1.55 2.53
N ALA A 113 -14.56 1.83 1.66
CA ALA A 113 -13.36 1.01 1.53
C ALA A 113 -12.65 0.93 2.88
N ASN A 114 -12.33 -0.28 3.30
CA ASN A 114 -11.72 -0.60 4.57
C ASN A 114 -10.64 -1.65 4.33
N TYR A 115 -9.39 -1.28 4.57
CA TYR A 115 -8.23 -2.10 4.25
C TYR A 115 -7.22 -2.13 5.39
N THR A 116 -6.63 -3.31 5.59
CA THR A 116 -5.50 -3.50 6.51
C THR A 116 -4.24 -3.78 5.71
N ILE A 117 -3.18 -2.99 5.91
CA ILE A 117 -1.84 -3.24 5.37
C ILE A 117 -0.96 -3.81 6.48
N ASN A 118 -0.40 -4.99 6.27
CA ASN A 118 0.56 -5.62 7.16
C ASN A 118 1.96 -5.47 6.60
N ALA A 119 2.89 -4.97 7.42
CA ALA A 119 4.23 -4.64 6.99
C ALA A 119 5.29 -5.00 8.03
N THR A 120 6.50 -5.26 7.54
CA THR A 120 7.70 -5.57 8.33
C THR A 120 8.81 -4.57 8.01
N LEU A 121 9.38 -3.93 9.02
CA LEU A 121 10.59 -3.13 8.90
C LEU A 121 11.80 -4.07 8.83
N LEU A 122 12.58 -3.95 7.76
CA LEU A 122 13.83 -4.65 7.54
C LEU A 122 14.98 -3.67 7.79
N SER A 123 15.82 -4.00 8.77
CA SER A 123 17.02 -3.26 9.16
C SER A 123 18.23 -3.60 8.30
#